data_AF-A0A8T2WZY7-F1
#
_entry.id   AF-A0A8T2WZY7-F1
#
_cell.length_a   1.000
_cell.length_b   1.000
_cell.length_c   1.000
_cell.angle_alpha   90.00
_cell.angle_beta   90.00
_cell.angle_gamma   90.00
#
_symmetry.space_group_name_H-M   'P 1'
#
loop_
_entity.id
_entity.type
_entity.pdbx_description
1 polymer ?
#
loop_
_entity_poly.entity_id
_entity_poly.type
_entity_poly.pdbx_seq_one_letter_code
_entity_poly.pdbx_strand_id
1 'polypeptide(L)'
;MLVFISLSLLNPRLKPLKTLQSTLYNLKHTKPMSQSTSIPKKQLRVRDHGFDNYMEIEKKTRKVLKFQSLILSQYNRTLPISRLDNLAGRLGFKQFEAGAFILKFPHVFEVYEHPVQRVLYCRLTRKAVNQIMQEKEALLAQIPDAVTRLRKLIMMSNEGRLRLEHVRIARYEFGLPDDFEYSVVLKYPQFFRLVDASETRNKYIEVVDRDRRLTVCAIEKVREREYREKGMDAEDVRFKFMVNFPPGFKIGKYYRIAVWKWQRVPYWSPYEDISGYDLRSIEAQKRMEKRAVATIHELLSLTVEKKITMERIAHFRMAMNLPNKLKGFLLQHQEIFYVSTRGNHGKLHTVFLREAYRKGELVEPNGLYLARRKLCELVLSSSRKANVDRGLVHYRGDREDDEMERFRRECSEDGFEGGKEGKDGGREDDLNLDLSCDVGSDFTDEDGDVDGIEKLEKAQLNG
;
A
#
# COMPACT_ATOMS: atom_id res chain seq x y z
N MET A 1 -89.65 -68.58 29.36
CA MET A 1 -89.12 -67.91 30.59
C MET A 1 -88.81 -66.48 30.19
N LEU A 2 -89.60 -65.45 30.57
CA LEU A 2 -89.55 -64.75 31.87
C LEU A 2 -88.08 -64.32 32.16
N VAL A 3 -87.67 -63.05 32.25
CA VAL A 3 -88.29 -61.87 32.88
C VAL A 3 -87.65 -60.56 32.34
N PHE A 4 -88.45 -59.48 32.43
CA PHE A 4 -88.22 -58.05 32.21
C PHE A 4 -87.19 -57.37 33.17
N ILE A 5 -87.06 -56.04 33.02
CA ILE A 5 -86.70 -55.00 34.03
C ILE A 5 -85.20 -54.62 34.00
N SER A 6 -84.73 -53.36 33.93
CA SER A 6 -85.29 -52.02 33.69
C SER A 6 -84.13 -51.00 33.54
N LEU A 7 -84.37 -49.90 32.82
CA LEU A 7 -83.56 -48.68 32.82
C LEU A 7 -83.65 -47.89 34.15
N SER A 8 -82.55 -47.25 34.56
CA SER A 8 -82.51 -45.87 35.11
C SER A 8 -81.04 -45.40 35.24
N LEU A 9 -80.55 -44.53 34.35
CA LEU A 9 -80.48 -43.06 34.47
C LEU A 9 -79.58 -42.54 35.62
N LEU A 10 -78.41 -41.98 35.28
CA LEU A 10 -77.90 -40.70 35.83
C LEU A 10 -76.59 -40.20 35.16
N ASN A 11 -76.79 -39.18 34.31
CA ASN A 11 -75.99 -37.98 34.02
C ASN A 11 -74.58 -37.98 33.34
N PRO A 12 -74.32 -36.96 32.48
CA PRO A 12 -73.22 -36.90 31.52
C PRO A 12 -72.07 -36.01 32.01
N ARG A 13 -70.81 -36.32 31.67
CA ARG A 13 -69.75 -35.32 31.50
C ARG A 13 -68.68 -35.79 30.51
N LEU A 14 -68.80 -35.33 29.26
CA LEU A 14 -67.67 -35.23 28.34
C LEU A 14 -66.65 -34.24 28.92
N LYS A 15 -65.38 -34.65 29.03
CA LYS A 15 -64.22 -33.76 29.20
C LYS A 15 -63.05 -34.28 28.34
N PRO A 16 -62.24 -33.37 27.77
CA PRO A 16 -61.46 -33.64 26.56
C PRO A 16 -60.13 -34.36 26.83
N LEU A 17 -59.68 -35.10 25.80
CA LEU A 17 -58.36 -35.71 25.67
C LEU A 17 -57.24 -34.70 25.95
N LYS A 18 -56.42 -34.99 26.96
CA LYS A 18 -55.18 -34.28 27.25
C LYS A 18 -54.07 -34.86 26.37
N THR A 19 -53.52 -34.00 25.52
CA THR A 19 -52.34 -34.23 24.67
C THR A 19 -51.14 -34.64 25.53
N LEU A 20 -50.64 -35.85 25.34
CA LEU A 20 -49.36 -36.31 25.87
C LEU A 20 -48.25 -35.55 25.14
N GLN A 21 -47.59 -34.64 25.84
CA GLN A 21 -46.36 -34.01 25.36
C GLN A 21 -45.24 -35.07 25.37
N SER A 22 -44.93 -35.60 24.20
CA SER A 22 -43.70 -36.36 23.98
C SER A 22 -42.51 -35.43 24.06
N THR A 23 -41.69 -35.61 25.09
CA THR A 23 -40.36 -35.02 25.24
C THR A 23 -39.43 -35.55 24.15
N LEU A 24 -39.44 -34.88 22.99
CA LEU A 24 -38.38 -35.00 22.01
C LEU A 24 -37.18 -34.19 22.51
N TYR A 25 -36.19 -34.92 23.02
CA TYR A 25 -34.81 -34.49 23.14
C TYR A 25 -34.36 -33.89 21.80
N ASN A 26 -34.38 -32.56 21.72
CA ASN A 26 -33.73 -31.81 20.65
C ASN A 26 -32.22 -32.02 20.80
N LEU A 27 -31.71 -33.12 20.24
CA LEU A 27 -30.31 -33.25 19.91
C LEU A 27 -30.05 -32.20 18.82
N LYS A 28 -29.69 -30.99 19.25
CA LYS A 28 -29.17 -29.96 18.37
C LYS A 28 -27.87 -30.50 17.80
N HIS A 29 -27.94 -31.22 16.69
CA HIS A 29 -26.82 -31.33 15.78
C HIS A 29 -26.50 -29.91 15.32
N THR A 30 -25.65 -29.23 16.07
CA THR A 30 -24.84 -28.17 15.51
C THR A 30 -24.02 -28.84 14.41
N LYS A 31 -24.52 -28.77 13.17
CA LYS A 31 -23.65 -29.02 12.03
C LYS A 31 -22.44 -28.13 12.26
N PRO A 32 -21.21 -28.66 12.38
CA PRO A 32 -20.05 -27.80 12.43
C PRO A 32 -20.15 -26.92 11.18
N MET A 33 -20.23 -25.60 11.36
CA MET A 33 -20.24 -24.70 10.21
C MET A 33 -19.06 -25.10 9.34
N SER A 34 -19.34 -25.48 8.10
CA SER A 34 -18.31 -25.85 7.13
C SER A 34 -17.26 -24.75 7.15
N GLN A 35 -16.08 -25.04 7.71
CA GLN A 35 -15.03 -24.04 7.79
C GLN A 35 -14.64 -23.69 6.37
N SER A 36 -14.91 -22.44 5.97
CA SER A 36 -14.73 -22.03 4.59
C SER A 36 -13.27 -22.18 4.19
N THR A 37 -13.03 -22.78 3.02
CA THR A 37 -11.70 -22.89 2.42
C THR A 37 -11.41 -21.75 1.44
N SER A 38 -12.17 -20.65 1.53
CA SER A 38 -11.92 -19.39 0.79
C SER A 38 -11.13 -18.41 1.65
N ILE A 39 -10.34 -17.55 1.02
CA ILE A 39 -9.67 -16.44 1.71
C ILE A 39 -10.74 -15.51 2.31
N PRO A 40 -10.63 -15.09 3.59
CA PRO A 40 -11.60 -14.20 4.21
C PRO A 40 -11.69 -12.86 3.49
N LYS A 41 -12.90 -12.41 3.15
CA LYS A 41 -13.10 -11.14 2.43
C LYS A 41 -12.79 -9.89 3.27
N LYS A 42 -12.92 -10.00 4.60
CA LYS A 42 -12.64 -8.93 5.57
C LYS A 42 -11.48 -9.38 6.43
N GLN A 43 -10.26 -9.00 6.03
CA GLN A 43 -9.06 -9.31 6.79
C GLN A 43 -8.53 -8.04 7.45
N LEU A 44 -8.25 -8.13 8.76
CA LEU A 44 -7.57 -7.05 9.47
C LEU A 44 -6.13 -6.94 8.97
N ARG A 45 -5.65 -5.71 8.89
CA ARG A 45 -4.26 -5.44 8.51
C ARG A 45 -3.33 -5.92 9.63
N VAL A 46 -2.41 -6.80 9.29
CA VAL A 46 -1.27 -7.11 10.16
C VAL A 46 -0.15 -6.11 9.92
N ARG A 47 0.33 -5.50 11.00
CA ARG A 47 1.38 -4.47 10.94
C ARG A 47 2.72 -5.11 10.65
N ASP A 48 3.51 -4.44 9.83
CA ASP A 48 4.88 -4.82 9.55
C ASP A 48 5.78 -3.62 9.84
N HIS A 49 6.59 -3.74 10.92
CA HIS A 49 7.43 -2.67 11.41
C HIS A 49 8.50 -2.26 10.41
N GLY A 50 8.98 -3.16 9.55
CA GLY A 50 10.00 -2.85 8.55
C GLY A 50 9.50 -1.83 7.52
N PHE A 51 8.30 -2.07 6.98
CA PHE A 51 7.68 -1.16 6.02
C PHE A 51 7.14 0.11 6.68
N ASP A 52 6.65 0.03 7.93
CA ASP A 52 6.21 1.23 8.65
C ASP A 52 7.39 2.16 8.97
N ASN A 53 8.56 1.62 9.35
CA ASN A 53 9.80 2.38 9.54
C ASN A 53 10.26 3.03 8.22
N TYR A 54 10.18 2.31 7.11
CA TYR A 54 10.43 2.87 5.77
C TYR A 54 9.55 4.09 5.50
N MET A 55 8.25 4.01 5.81
CA MET A 55 7.33 5.13 5.62
C MET A 55 7.62 6.33 6.52
N GLU A 56 8.10 6.13 7.75
CA GLU A 56 8.50 7.25 8.62
C GLU A 56 9.71 8.02 8.05
N ILE A 57 10.67 7.31 7.44
CA ILE A 57 11.80 7.92 6.74
C ILE A 57 11.32 8.67 5.49
N GLU A 58 10.38 8.09 4.74
CA GLU A 58 9.82 8.72 3.55
C GLU A 58 9.09 10.03 3.89
N LYS A 59 8.36 10.10 5.01
CA LYS A 59 7.71 11.34 5.46
C LYS A 59 8.72 12.46 5.67
N LYS A 60 9.83 12.16 6.37
CA LYS A 60 10.92 13.12 6.62
C LYS A 60 11.53 13.56 5.29
N THR A 61 11.82 12.60 4.41
CA THR A 61 12.39 12.85 3.08
C THR A 61 11.47 13.72 2.21
N ARG A 62 10.15 13.50 2.23
CA ARG A 62 9.18 14.32 1.50
C ARG A 62 9.15 15.77 1.99
N LYS A 63 9.25 16.00 3.31
CA LYS A 63 9.39 17.35 3.87
C LYS A 63 10.70 18.00 3.40
N VAL A 64 11.80 17.25 3.40
CA VAL A 64 13.10 17.73 2.89
C VAL A 64 13.03 18.10 1.41
N LEU A 65 12.42 17.26 0.57
CA LEU A 65 12.25 17.53 -0.87
C LEU A 65 11.45 18.82 -1.13
N LYS A 66 10.42 19.11 -0.31
CA LYS A 66 9.69 20.39 -0.39
C LYS A 66 10.62 21.58 -0.14
N PHE A 67 11.42 21.55 0.92
CA PHE A 67 12.40 22.61 1.19
C PHE A 67 13.47 22.72 0.11
N GLN A 68 13.96 21.59 -0.39
CA GLN A 68 14.92 21.55 -1.48
C GLN A 68 14.37 22.23 -2.73
N SER A 69 13.12 21.92 -3.12
CA SER A 69 12.47 22.57 -4.27
C SER A 69 12.30 24.08 -4.06
N LEU A 70 12.00 24.51 -2.83
CA LEU A 70 11.88 25.92 -2.46
C LEU A 70 13.23 26.64 -2.59
N ILE A 71 14.32 26.06 -2.10
CA ILE A 71 15.66 26.64 -2.21
C ILE A 71 16.10 26.70 -3.68
N LEU A 72 15.87 25.63 -4.45
CA LEU A 72 16.24 25.56 -5.88
C LEU A 72 15.45 26.54 -6.75
N SER A 73 14.24 26.93 -6.35
CA SER A 73 13.45 27.94 -7.07
C SER A 73 13.98 29.37 -6.90
N GLN A 74 14.87 29.62 -5.92
CA GLN A 74 15.49 30.93 -5.76
C GLN A 74 16.66 31.10 -6.74
N TYR A 75 16.82 32.30 -7.28
CA TYR A 75 17.89 32.66 -8.24
C TYR A 75 19.30 32.30 -7.74
N ASN A 76 19.61 32.63 -6.47
CA ASN A 76 20.93 32.36 -5.87
C ASN A 76 21.06 30.95 -5.26
N ARG A 77 20.00 30.12 -5.29
CA ARG A 77 19.92 28.84 -4.55
C ARG A 77 20.22 28.98 -3.05
N THR A 78 19.96 30.17 -2.51
CA THR A 78 20.12 30.54 -1.11
C THR A 78 18.84 31.23 -0.63
N LEU A 79 18.53 31.09 0.65
CA LEU A 79 17.32 31.67 1.24
C LEU A 79 17.61 32.30 2.61
N PRO A 80 17.25 33.57 2.86
CA PRO A 80 17.36 34.14 4.20
C PRO A 80 16.36 33.48 5.15
N ILE A 81 16.77 33.18 6.39
CA ILE A 81 15.92 32.51 7.39
C ILE A 81 14.67 33.34 7.71
N SER A 82 14.78 34.67 7.69
CA SER A 82 13.63 35.57 7.90
C SER A 82 12.48 35.36 6.91
N ARG A 83 12.77 34.91 5.68
CA ARG A 83 11.75 34.58 4.68
C ARG A 83 11.37 33.11 4.65
N LEU A 84 12.15 32.26 5.33
CA LEU A 84 11.92 30.83 5.33
C LEU A 84 10.56 30.49 5.91
N ASP A 85 10.20 31.04 7.07
CA ASP A 85 8.94 30.73 7.74
C ASP A 85 7.73 31.12 6.88
N ASN A 86 7.76 32.29 6.24
CA ASN A 86 6.69 32.74 5.34
C ASN A 86 6.50 31.83 4.13
N LEU A 87 7.60 31.36 3.54
CA LEU A 87 7.55 30.46 2.39
C LEU A 87 7.21 29.01 2.80
N ALA A 88 7.65 28.58 3.98
CA ALA A 88 7.36 27.29 4.55
C ALA A 88 5.88 27.17 4.98
N GLY A 89 5.25 28.28 5.39
CA GLY A 89 3.81 28.34 5.63
C GLY A 89 2.99 27.86 4.43
N ARG A 90 3.40 28.23 3.20
CA ARG A 90 2.76 27.75 1.96
C ARG A 90 2.91 26.24 1.72
N LEU A 91 3.89 25.60 2.37
CA LEU A 91 4.18 24.17 2.27
C LEU A 91 3.49 23.34 3.36
N GLY A 92 2.79 24.00 4.29
CA GLY A 92 2.05 23.41 5.41
C GLY A 92 2.83 23.30 6.72
N PHE A 93 3.91 24.08 6.89
CA PHE A 93 4.63 24.18 8.16
C PHE A 93 4.01 25.25 9.06
N LYS A 94 4.02 25.02 10.38
CA LYS A 94 3.64 26.05 11.35
C LYS A 94 4.74 27.12 11.45
N GLN A 95 4.38 28.29 11.97
CA GLN A 95 5.35 29.37 12.22
C GLN A 95 6.48 28.87 13.13
N PHE A 96 7.73 29.23 12.80
CA PHE A 96 8.97 28.83 13.49
C PHE A 96 9.37 27.34 13.40
N GLU A 97 8.52 26.46 12.88
CA GLU A 97 8.85 25.04 12.70
C GLU A 97 9.91 24.83 11.61
N ALA A 98 9.95 25.72 10.60
CA ALA A 98 10.83 25.59 9.46
C ALA A 98 12.32 25.76 9.83
N GLY A 99 12.64 26.75 10.66
CA GLY A 99 14.00 26.94 11.19
C GLY A 99 14.48 25.72 11.99
N ALA A 100 13.66 25.25 12.93
CA ALA A 100 13.95 24.06 13.72
C ALA A 100 14.11 22.80 12.85
N PHE A 101 13.28 22.65 11.81
CA PHE A 101 13.38 21.54 10.86
C PHE A 101 14.71 21.55 10.11
N ILE A 102 15.15 22.71 9.60
CA ILE A 102 16.42 22.82 8.88
C ILE A 102 17.61 22.44 9.78
N LEU A 103 17.59 22.90 11.03
CA LEU A 103 18.63 22.58 12.01
C LEU A 103 18.66 21.10 12.40
N LYS A 104 17.53 20.37 12.28
CA LYS A 104 17.50 18.90 12.42
C LYS A 104 18.22 18.18 11.26
N PHE A 105 18.46 18.85 10.12
CA PHE A 105 19.00 18.29 8.89
C PHE A 105 20.37 18.86 8.38
N PRO A 106 21.43 19.00 9.20
CA PRO A 106 22.72 19.61 8.82
C PRO A 106 23.46 18.97 7.63
N HIS A 107 23.24 17.69 7.35
CA HIS A 107 23.87 17.05 6.17
C HIS A 107 23.18 17.40 4.85
N VAL A 108 21.95 17.92 4.92
CA VAL A 108 21.17 18.35 3.75
C VAL A 108 21.23 19.86 3.60
N PHE A 109 21.05 20.59 4.71
CA PHE A 109 21.01 22.04 4.73
C PHE A 109 22.18 22.62 5.52
N GLU A 110 22.73 23.69 4.99
CA GLU A 110 23.80 24.46 5.61
C GLU A 110 23.26 25.85 5.93
N VAL A 111 23.32 26.21 7.22
CA VAL A 111 22.99 27.55 7.70
C VAL A 111 24.29 28.32 7.89
N TYR A 112 24.38 29.50 7.30
CA TYR A 112 25.57 30.36 7.38
C TYR A 112 25.17 31.84 7.51
N GLU A 113 26.03 32.63 8.14
CA GLU A 113 25.86 34.08 8.21
C GLU A 113 26.41 34.73 6.93
N HIS A 114 25.62 35.60 6.30
CA HIS A 114 26.09 36.31 5.12
C HIS A 114 27.19 37.32 5.51
N PRO A 115 28.39 37.28 4.90
CA PRO A 115 29.52 38.14 5.30
C PRO A 115 29.25 39.65 5.24
N VAL A 116 28.30 40.08 4.40
CA VAL A 116 27.97 41.51 4.19
C VAL A 116 26.72 41.90 4.97
N GLN A 117 25.66 41.10 4.88
CA GLN A 117 24.35 41.46 5.44
C GLN A 117 24.19 41.10 6.92
N ARG A 118 25.08 40.27 7.50
CA ARG A 118 24.99 39.79 8.90
C ARG A 118 23.65 39.09 9.22
N VAL A 119 22.98 38.57 8.19
CA VAL A 119 21.72 37.81 8.27
C VAL A 119 22.03 36.33 8.01
N LEU A 120 21.30 35.44 8.69
CA LEU A 120 21.41 34.00 8.47
C LEU A 120 20.73 33.59 7.15
N TYR A 121 21.47 32.85 6.34
CA TYR A 121 21.02 32.22 5.11
C TYR A 121 21.08 30.70 5.23
N CYS A 122 20.18 30.04 4.51
CA CYS A 122 20.16 28.60 4.30
C CYS A 122 20.52 28.29 2.84
N ARG A 123 21.38 27.29 2.64
CA ARG A 123 21.66 26.68 1.34
C ARG A 123 21.68 25.15 1.44
N LEU A 124 21.69 24.49 0.29
CA LEU A 124 21.92 23.05 0.24
C LEU A 124 23.40 22.74 0.42
N THR A 125 23.71 21.74 1.23
CA THR A 125 25.08 21.24 1.44
C THR A 125 25.62 20.63 0.13
N ARG A 126 26.95 20.66 -0.08
CA ARG A 126 27.60 20.04 -1.25
C ARG A 126 27.18 18.58 -1.46
N LYS A 127 27.02 17.82 -0.37
CA LYS A 127 26.53 16.43 -0.40
C LYS A 127 25.12 16.31 -0.98
N ALA A 128 24.21 17.20 -0.58
CA ALA A 128 22.85 17.25 -1.10
C ALA A 128 22.83 17.65 -2.58
N VAL A 129 23.63 18.64 -2.98
CA VAL A 129 23.75 19.04 -4.39
C VAL A 129 24.28 17.88 -5.25
N ASN A 130 25.31 17.17 -4.79
CA ASN A 130 25.84 16.01 -5.49
C ASN A 130 24.80 14.87 -5.59
N GLN A 131 24.01 14.64 -4.55
CA GLN A 131 22.91 13.66 -4.59
C GLN A 131 21.88 14.03 -5.67
N ILE A 132 21.51 15.30 -5.79
CA ILE A 132 20.56 15.78 -6.82
C ILE A 132 21.10 15.55 -8.22
N MET A 133 22.39 15.81 -8.43
CA MET A 133 23.03 15.56 -9.73
C MET A 133 23.02 14.06 -10.06
N GLN A 134 23.40 13.21 -9.10
CA GLN A 134 23.35 11.76 -9.26
C GLN A 134 21.94 11.23 -9.56
N GLU A 135 20.91 11.79 -8.92
CA GLU A 135 19.52 11.42 -9.20
C GLU A 135 19.11 11.81 -10.62
N LYS A 136 19.48 13.01 -11.09
CA LYS A 136 19.22 13.45 -12.46
C LYS A 136 19.94 12.58 -13.50
N GLU A 137 21.21 12.28 -13.27
CA GLU A 137 22.00 11.42 -14.15
C GLU A 137 21.41 10.00 -14.21
N ALA A 138 21.06 9.43 -13.05
CA ALA A 138 20.42 8.12 -12.99
C ALA A 138 19.06 8.10 -13.70
N LEU A 139 18.28 9.18 -13.60
CA LEU A 139 17.00 9.32 -14.29
C LEU A 139 17.18 9.35 -15.81
N LEU A 140 18.15 10.12 -16.32
CA LEU A 140 18.46 10.18 -17.75
C LEU A 140 18.98 8.84 -18.28
N ALA A 141 19.85 8.16 -17.53
CA ALA A 141 20.35 6.83 -17.88
C ALA A 141 19.22 5.78 -17.96
N GLN A 142 18.16 5.94 -17.17
CA GLN A 142 17.02 5.02 -17.11
C GLN A 142 15.96 5.28 -18.20
N ILE A 143 16.14 6.26 -19.10
CA ILE A 143 15.14 6.57 -20.16
C ILE A 143 14.74 5.32 -20.98
N PRO A 144 15.66 4.46 -21.46
CA PRO A 144 15.30 3.26 -22.23
C PRO A 144 14.43 2.27 -21.43
N ASP A 145 14.73 2.10 -20.14
CA ASP A 145 13.93 1.27 -19.24
C ASP A 145 12.57 1.92 -18.95
N ALA A 146 12.53 3.26 -18.83
CA ALA A 146 11.30 4.01 -18.65
C ALA A 146 10.36 3.89 -19.86
N VAL A 147 10.91 3.93 -21.09
CA VAL A 147 10.18 3.62 -22.33
C VAL A 147 9.58 2.22 -22.24
N THR A 148 10.39 1.22 -21.91
CA THR A 148 9.94 -0.18 -21.81
C THR A 148 8.84 -0.35 -20.76
N ARG A 149 8.98 0.32 -19.61
CA ARG A 149 7.97 0.33 -18.55
C ARG A 149 6.68 1.00 -18.97
N LEU A 150 6.75 2.13 -19.67
CA LEU A 150 5.57 2.82 -20.19
C LEU A 150 4.85 1.99 -21.27
N ARG A 151 5.60 1.32 -22.17
CA ARG A 151 5.03 0.37 -23.14
C ARG A 151 4.23 -0.72 -22.43
N LYS A 152 4.86 -1.40 -21.46
CA LYS A 152 4.21 -2.41 -20.62
C LYS A 152 2.97 -1.86 -19.90
N LEU A 153 3.08 -0.68 -19.30
CA LEU A 153 1.97 -0.03 -18.59
C LEU A 153 0.74 0.17 -19.50
N ILE A 154 0.96 0.67 -20.72
CA ILE A 154 -0.13 0.90 -21.69
C ILE A 154 -0.68 -0.42 -22.23
N MET A 155 0.19 -1.41 -22.47
CA MET A 155 -0.23 -2.74 -22.95
C MET A 155 -1.06 -3.53 -21.93
N MET A 156 -0.96 -3.22 -20.63
CA MET A 156 -1.87 -3.76 -19.61
C MET A 156 -3.27 -3.13 -19.65
N SER A 157 -3.45 -2.01 -20.35
CA SER A 157 -4.77 -1.41 -20.50
C SER A 157 -5.59 -2.15 -21.55
N ASN A 158 -6.89 -2.36 -21.27
CA ASN A 158 -7.80 -3.07 -22.17
C ASN A 158 -7.84 -2.47 -23.58
N GLU A 159 -7.86 -1.14 -23.67
CA GLU A 159 -7.96 -0.42 -24.94
C GLU A 159 -6.58 -0.15 -25.57
N GLY A 160 -5.49 -0.52 -24.90
CA GLY A 160 -4.12 -0.20 -25.33
C GLY A 160 -3.83 1.31 -25.37
N ARG A 161 -4.58 2.09 -24.58
CA ARG A 161 -4.40 3.54 -24.42
C ARG A 161 -4.55 3.95 -22.97
N LEU A 162 -3.77 4.95 -22.54
CA LEU A 162 -3.84 5.51 -21.19
C LEU A 162 -3.95 7.02 -21.24
N ARG A 163 -4.72 7.59 -20.31
CA ARG A 163 -4.81 9.05 -20.17
C ARG A 163 -3.46 9.61 -19.72
N LEU A 164 -2.97 10.63 -20.43
CA LEU A 164 -1.69 11.27 -20.16
C LEU A 164 -1.60 11.81 -18.72
N GLU A 165 -2.67 12.44 -18.24
CA GLU A 165 -2.72 13.01 -16.88
C GLU A 165 -2.56 11.94 -15.79
N HIS A 166 -3.10 10.73 -15.99
CA HIS A 166 -2.93 9.64 -15.02
C HIS A 166 -1.46 9.19 -14.94
N VAL A 167 -0.77 9.12 -16.08
CA VAL A 167 0.67 8.83 -16.13
C VAL A 167 1.47 9.98 -15.49
N ARG A 168 1.10 11.24 -15.76
CA ARG A 168 1.75 12.44 -15.20
C ARG A 168 1.66 12.50 -13.67
N ILE A 169 0.54 12.08 -13.09
CA ILE A 169 0.34 11.98 -11.63
C ILE A 169 1.25 10.90 -11.02
N ALA A 170 1.46 9.78 -11.72
CA ALA A 170 2.30 8.66 -11.25
C ALA A 170 3.74 8.67 -11.79
N ARG A 171 4.17 9.76 -12.43
CA ARG A 171 5.46 9.85 -13.14
C ARG A 171 6.65 9.56 -12.23
N TYR A 172 6.60 10.02 -10.98
CA TYR A 172 7.69 9.86 -10.02
C TYR A 172 7.91 8.40 -9.64
N GLU A 173 6.84 7.61 -9.46
CA GLU A 173 6.92 6.18 -9.15
C GLU A 173 7.37 5.36 -10.35
N PHE A 174 6.97 5.75 -11.55
CA PHE A 174 7.46 5.12 -12.79
C PHE A 174 8.84 5.62 -13.21
N GLY A 175 9.47 6.55 -12.48
CA GLY A 175 10.79 7.08 -12.82
C GLY A 175 10.82 7.76 -14.19
N LEU A 176 9.73 8.44 -14.53
CA LEU A 176 9.63 9.24 -15.74
C LEU A 176 10.15 10.66 -15.47
N PRO A 177 10.86 11.28 -16.43
CA PRO A 177 11.23 12.69 -16.37
C PRO A 177 10.03 13.63 -16.23
N ASP A 178 10.24 14.86 -15.75
CA ASP A 178 9.19 15.88 -15.72
C ASP A 178 8.72 16.27 -17.13
N ASP A 179 9.60 16.16 -18.12
CA ASP A 179 9.36 16.42 -19.55
C ASP A 179 9.06 15.13 -20.36
N PHE A 180 8.59 14.06 -19.71
CA PHE A 180 8.41 12.74 -20.34
C PHE A 180 7.56 12.75 -21.62
N GLU A 181 6.66 13.70 -21.78
CA GLU A 181 5.93 13.92 -23.03
C GLU A 181 6.87 14.14 -24.21
N TYR A 182 7.90 14.95 -24.05
CA TYR A 182 8.90 15.19 -25.09
C TYR A 182 9.99 14.12 -25.08
N SER A 183 10.56 13.83 -23.90
CA SER A 183 11.74 12.97 -23.79
C SER A 183 11.46 11.47 -23.95
N VAL A 184 10.22 11.03 -23.73
CA VAL A 184 9.81 9.61 -23.80
C VAL A 184 8.72 9.38 -24.84
N VAL A 185 7.65 10.19 -24.88
CA VAL A 185 6.53 9.93 -25.80
C VAL A 185 6.87 10.39 -27.22
N LEU A 186 7.17 11.68 -27.42
CA LEU A 186 7.45 12.24 -28.76
C LEU A 186 8.80 11.81 -29.34
N LYS A 187 9.80 11.52 -28.49
CA LYS A 187 11.10 11.02 -28.94
C LYS A 187 11.04 9.59 -29.49
N TYR A 188 10.00 8.82 -29.14
CA TYR A 188 9.84 7.42 -29.55
C TYR A 188 8.51 7.19 -30.28
N PRO A 189 8.30 7.82 -31.46
CA PRO A 189 7.06 7.71 -32.23
C PRO A 189 6.78 6.28 -32.73
N GLN A 190 7.82 5.44 -32.83
CA GLN A 190 7.70 4.02 -33.18
C GLN A 190 6.95 3.21 -32.11
N PHE A 191 6.94 3.68 -30.86
CA PHE A 191 6.32 2.98 -29.75
C PHE A 191 5.04 3.66 -29.27
N PHE A 192 5.00 4.99 -29.31
CA PHE A 192 3.90 5.77 -28.75
C PHE A 192 3.27 6.70 -29.77
N ARG A 193 1.95 6.85 -29.66
CA ARG A 193 1.18 7.87 -30.37
C ARG A 193 0.41 8.70 -29.35
N LEU A 194 0.52 10.02 -29.46
CA LEU A 194 -0.28 10.94 -28.66
C LEU A 194 -1.57 11.27 -29.42
N VAL A 195 -2.72 11.01 -28.82
CA VAL A 195 -4.04 11.24 -29.40
C VAL A 195 -4.83 12.18 -28.51
N ASP A 196 -5.38 13.24 -29.09
CA ASP A 196 -6.26 14.17 -28.40
C ASP A 196 -7.72 13.74 -28.63
N ALA A 197 -8.45 13.49 -27.54
CA ALA A 197 -9.88 13.21 -27.63
C ALA A 197 -10.63 14.51 -27.90
N SER A 198 -11.25 14.61 -29.09
CA SER A 198 -11.98 15.79 -29.60
C SER A 198 -13.06 16.29 -28.65
N GLU A 199 -13.72 15.38 -27.92
CA GLU A 199 -14.89 15.71 -27.09
C GLU A 199 -14.54 16.18 -25.67
N THR A 200 -13.44 15.68 -25.10
CA THR A 200 -13.15 15.88 -23.66
C THR A 200 -11.85 16.66 -23.41
N ARG A 201 -11.16 17.11 -24.47
CA ARG A 201 -9.85 17.79 -24.40
C ARG A 201 -8.78 16.96 -23.66
N ASN A 202 -9.05 15.67 -23.44
CA ASN A 202 -8.16 14.75 -22.76
C ASN A 202 -7.14 14.19 -23.75
N LYS A 203 -5.88 14.15 -23.32
CA LYS A 203 -4.80 13.54 -24.10
C LYS A 203 -4.61 12.08 -23.68
N TYR A 204 -4.42 11.22 -24.67
CA TYR A 204 -4.19 9.79 -24.52
C TYR A 204 -2.85 9.40 -25.14
N ILE A 205 -2.14 8.50 -24.48
CA ILE A 205 -0.98 7.82 -25.03
C ILE A 205 -1.41 6.43 -25.46
N GLU A 206 -1.27 6.15 -26.75
CA GLU A 206 -1.55 4.85 -27.35
C GLU A 206 -0.26 4.12 -27.67
N VAL A 207 -0.29 2.79 -27.53
CA VAL A 207 0.81 1.94 -27.99
C VAL A 207 0.67 1.66 -29.48
N VAL A 208 1.72 1.93 -30.25
CA VAL A 208 1.77 1.63 -31.69
C VAL A 208 2.28 0.21 -31.91
N ASP A 209 3.42 -0.12 -31.33
CA ASP A 209 4.06 -1.44 -31.44
C ASP A 209 3.83 -2.30 -30.19
N ARG A 210 2.96 -3.31 -30.33
CA ARG A 210 2.66 -4.33 -29.32
C ARG A 210 3.64 -5.51 -29.44
N ASP A 211 4.85 -5.32 -28.95
CA ASP A 211 5.85 -6.39 -28.92
C ASP A 211 5.46 -7.49 -27.90
N ARG A 212 5.21 -8.71 -28.40
CA ARG A 212 4.90 -9.88 -27.58
C ARG A 212 6.02 -10.27 -26.62
N ARG A 213 7.27 -9.87 -26.87
CA ARG A 213 8.38 -10.13 -25.94
C ARG A 213 8.22 -9.36 -24.62
N LEU A 214 7.48 -8.26 -24.64
CA LEU A 214 7.23 -7.43 -23.46
C LEU A 214 6.02 -7.90 -22.63
N THR A 215 5.17 -8.80 -23.18
CA THR A 215 3.96 -9.29 -22.49
C THR A 215 4.25 -10.33 -21.41
N VAL A 216 5.52 -10.65 -21.16
CA VAL A 216 5.92 -11.52 -20.04
C VAL A 216 5.88 -10.72 -18.74
N CYS A 217 5.05 -11.16 -17.79
CA CYS A 217 4.94 -10.52 -16.48
C CYS A 217 6.19 -10.77 -15.62
N ALA A 218 6.47 -9.86 -14.69
CA ALA A 218 7.55 -10.02 -13.71
C ALA A 218 7.42 -11.34 -12.94
N ILE A 219 6.19 -11.70 -12.56
CA ILE A 219 5.91 -12.97 -11.88
C ILE A 219 6.25 -14.20 -12.72
N GLU A 220 6.04 -14.17 -14.03
CA GLU A 220 6.34 -15.30 -14.91
C GLU A 220 7.85 -15.53 -15.01
N LYS A 221 8.64 -14.46 -15.05
CA LYS A 221 10.11 -14.56 -15.01
C LYS A 221 10.60 -15.16 -13.70
N VAL A 222 9.97 -14.78 -12.59
CA VAL A 222 10.27 -15.33 -11.26
C VAL A 222 9.91 -16.82 -11.18
N ARG A 223 8.76 -17.21 -11.74
CA ARG A 223 8.33 -18.61 -11.86
C ARG A 223 9.30 -19.44 -12.71
N GLU A 224 9.72 -18.91 -13.85
CA GLU A 224 10.67 -19.59 -14.75
C GLU A 224 12.01 -19.83 -14.03
N ARG A 225 12.49 -18.85 -13.27
CA ARG A 225 13.69 -19.00 -12.43
C ARG A 225 13.51 -20.10 -11.38
N GLU A 226 12.41 -20.09 -10.62
CA GLU A 226 12.14 -21.14 -9.62
C GLU A 226 12.03 -22.53 -10.23
N TYR A 227 11.36 -22.64 -11.38
CA TYR A 227 11.19 -23.92 -12.07
C TYR A 227 12.55 -24.51 -12.48
N ARG A 228 13.43 -23.70 -13.08
CA ARG A 228 14.77 -24.14 -13.49
C ARG A 228 15.69 -24.46 -12.32
N GLU A 229 15.65 -23.66 -11.25
CA GLU A 229 16.57 -23.82 -10.11
C GLU A 229 16.12 -24.92 -9.13
N LYS A 230 14.80 -25.07 -8.91
CA LYS A 230 14.26 -25.97 -7.88
C LYS A 230 13.67 -27.26 -8.43
N GLY A 231 13.55 -27.41 -9.75
CA GLY A 231 13.04 -28.63 -10.40
C GLY A 231 11.61 -29.00 -9.97
N MET A 232 10.78 -28.01 -9.64
CA MET A 232 9.40 -28.25 -9.22
C MET A 232 8.51 -28.62 -10.42
N ASP A 233 7.41 -29.32 -10.15
CA ASP A 233 6.45 -29.70 -11.20
C ASP A 233 5.87 -28.46 -11.91
N ALA A 234 5.78 -28.54 -13.24
CA ALA A 234 5.37 -27.43 -14.10
C ALA A 234 3.93 -26.97 -13.80
N GLU A 235 3.06 -27.89 -13.38
CA GLU A 235 1.67 -27.59 -13.03
C GLU A 235 1.56 -26.79 -11.72
N ASP A 236 2.42 -27.09 -10.75
CA ASP A 236 2.43 -26.42 -9.45
C ASP A 236 3.05 -25.03 -9.48
N VAL A 237 3.89 -24.74 -10.48
CA VAL A 237 4.54 -23.43 -10.65
C VAL A 237 3.71 -22.50 -11.54
N ARG A 238 2.91 -23.02 -12.48
CA ARG A 238 2.29 -22.26 -13.58
C ARG A 238 1.55 -20.98 -13.14
N PHE A 239 0.81 -21.03 -12.03
CA PHE A 239 -0.01 -19.90 -11.55
C PHE A 239 0.37 -19.40 -10.15
N LYS A 240 1.55 -19.80 -9.66
CA LYS A 240 1.99 -19.56 -8.29
C LYS A 240 2.59 -18.16 -8.10
N PHE A 241 2.18 -17.45 -7.06
CA PHE A 241 2.77 -16.21 -6.58
C PHE A 241 3.79 -16.49 -5.49
N MET A 242 4.78 -15.60 -5.36
CA MET A 242 5.64 -15.59 -4.18
C MET A 242 4.85 -15.07 -2.99
N VAL A 243 4.94 -15.80 -1.89
CA VAL A 243 4.13 -15.60 -0.69
C VAL A 243 5.08 -15.39 0.47
N ASN A 244 5.09 -14.17 1.01
CA ASN A 244 5.84 -13.82 2.22
C ASN A 244 4.84 -13.32 3.26
N PHE A 245 4.59 -14.12 4.29
CA PHE A 245 3.66 -13.72 5.36
C PHE A 245 4.26 -12.63 6.25
N PRO A 246 3.44 -11.69 6.75
CA PRO A 246 3.91 -10.68 7.70
C PRO A 246 4.48 -11.35 8.98
N PRO A 247 5.49 -10.72 9.62
CA PRO A 247 5.90 -11.11 10.96
C PRO A 247 4.70 -11.12 11.92
N GLY A 248 4.53 -12.19 12.69
CA GLY A 248 3.42 -12.34 13.64
C GLY A 248 2.07 -12.74 13.03
N PHE A 249 1.99 -13.02 11.73
CA PHE A 249 0.75 -13.51 11.11
C PHE A 249 0.45 -14.96 11.53
N LYS A 250 -0.61 -15.16 12.33
CA LYS A 250 -1.06 -16.50 12.75
C LYS A 250 -1.76 -17.21 11.59
N ILE A 251 -1.03 -18.07 10.88
CA ILE A 251 -1.55 -18.84 9.74
C ILE A 251 -2.42 -19.99 10.26
N GLY A 252 -3.74 -19.81 10.24
CA GLY A 252 -4.68 -20.91 10.51
C GLY A 252 -4.61 -22.01 9.44
N LYS A 253 -4.87 -23.26 9.84
CA LYS A 253 -4.88 -24.43 8.92
C LYS A 253 -5.73 -24.20 7.66
N TYR A 254 -6.92 -23.61 7.83
CA TYR A 254 -7.86 -23.33 6.75
C TYR A 254 -7.41 -22.20 5.83
N TYR A 255 -6.77 -21.16 6.37
CA TYR A 255 -6.18 -20.09 5.57
C TYR A 255 -5.06 -20.63 4.67
N ARG A 256 -4.20 -21.50 5.21
CA ARG A 256 -3.15 -22.16 4.42
C ARG A 256 -3.72 -22.99 3.27
N ILE A 257 -4.79 -23.75 3.53
CA ILE A 257 -5.50 -24.52 2.49
C ILE A 257 -6.13 -23.57 1.45
N ALA A 258 -6.72 -22.45 1.89
CA ALA A 258 -7.34 -21.47 1.00
C ALA A 258 -6.32 -20.81 0.06
N VAL A 259 -5.18 -20.38 0.60
CA VAL A 259 -4.06 -19.84 -0.19
C VAL A 259 -3.55 -20.92 -1.16
N TRP A 260 -3.34 -22.15 -0.69
CA TRP A 260 -2.88 -23.25 -1.55
C TRP A 260 -3.84 -23.52 -2.72
N LYS A 261 -5.16 -23.55 -2.48
CA LYS A 261 -6.16 -23.67 -3.54
C LYS A 261 -6.11 -22.48 -4.50
N TRP A 262 -6.02 -21.25 -3.97
CA TRP A 262 -5.97 -20.02 -4.77
C TRP A 262 -4.72 -19.96 -5.66
N GLN A 263 -3.57 -20.44 -5.18
CA GLN A 263 -2.32 -20.50 -5.95
C GLN A 263 -2.44 -21.37 -7.22
N ARG A 264 -3.28 -22.41 -7.21
CA ARG A 264 -3.51 -23.30 -8.37
C ARG A 264 -4.58 -22.81 -9.34
N VAL A 265 -5.36 -21.78 -8.99
CA VAL A 265 -6.40 -21.25 -9.89
C VAL A 265 -5.77 -20.68 -11.17
N PRO A 266 -6.18 -21.10 -12.38
CA PRO A 266 -5.73 -20.49 -13.62
C PRO A 266 -6.24 -19.05 -13.73
N TYR A 267 -5.50 -18.17 -14.40
CA TYR A 267 -5.93 -16.81 -14.67
C TYR A 267 -5.37 -16.32 -16.00
N TRP A 268 -6.08 -15.38 -16.64
CA TRP A 268 -5.63 -14.74 -17.88
C TRP A 268 -4.50 -13.76 -17.59
N SER A 269 -3.49 -13.71 -18.47
CA SER A 269 -2.37 -12.78 -18.28
C SER A 269 -2.86 -11.33 -18.29
N PRO A 270 -2.28 -10.41 -17.49
CA PRO A 270 -2.58 -8.98 -17.54
C PRO A 270 -2.52 -8.35 -18.94
N TYR A 271 -1.71 -8.91 -19.85
CA TYR A 271 -1.53 -8.44 -21.22
C TYR A 271 -2.44 -9.13 -22.25
N GLU A 272 -3.22 -10.13 -21.82
CA GLU A 272 -4.13 -10.89 -22.68
C GLU A 272 -5.47 -10.16 -22.83
N ASP A 273 -6.04 -10.14 -24.03
CA ASP A 273 -7.35 -9.54 -24.29
C ASP A 273 -8.47 -10.48 -23.81
N ILE A 274 -9.39 -9.95 -23.01
CA ILE A 274 -10.51 -10.71 -22.42
C ILE A 274 -11.86 -10.36 -23.05
N SER A 275 -11.89 -9.44 -24.02
CA SER A 275 -13.14 -8.92 -24.60
C SER A 275 -14.06 -10.02 -25.17
N GLY A 276 -13.49 -11.15 -25.61
CA GLY A 276 -14.21 -12.27 -26.19
C GLY A 276 -14.70 -13.35 -25.23
N TYR A 277 -14.45 -13.25 -23.91
CA TYR A 277 -14.85 -14.29 -22.95
C TYR A 277 -16.15 -13.94 -22.20
N ASP A 278 -16.94 -14.95 -21.84
CA ASP A 278 -18.08 -14.77 -20.94
C ASP A 278 -17.62 -14.61 -19.48
N LEU A 279 -17.71 -13.39 -18.97
CA LEU A 279 -17.29 -13.01 -17.62
C LEU A 279 -18.38 -13.24 -16.56
N ARG A 280 -19.55 -13.77 -16.91
CA ARG A 280 -20.66 -13.96 -15.96
C ARG A 280 -20.49 -15.18 -15.04
N SER A 281 -19.69 -16.16 -15.46
CA SER A 281 -19.46 -17.38 -14.68
C SER A 281 -18.72 -17.11 -13.37
N ILE A 282 -19.07 -17.83 -12.31
CA ILE A 282 -18.37 -17.80 -11.01
C ILE A 282 -16.88 -18.15 -11.18
N GLU A 283 -16.57 -19.05 -12.11
CA GLU A 283 -15.18 -19.40 -12.40
C GLU A 283 -14.44 -18.26 -13.07
N ALA A 284 -15.06 -17.61 -14.07
CA ALA A 284 -14.52 -16.43 -14.73
C ALA A 284 -14.26 -15.30 -13.72
N GLN A 285 -15.17 -15.08 -12.77
CA GLN A 285 -14.98 -14.09 -11.70
C GLN A 285 -13.74 -14.38 -10.84
N LYS A 286 -13.50 -15.65 -10.47
CA LYS A 286 -12.28 -16.04 -9.72
C LYS A 286 -11.01 -15.83 -10.55
N ARG A 287 -11.05 -16.10 -11.86
CA ARG A 287 -9.94 -15.82 -12.78
C ARG A 287 -9.68 -14.32 -12.90
N MET A 288 -10.74 -13.51 -12.95
CA MET A 288 -10.65 -12.04 -12.97
C MET A 288 -10.08 -11.47 -11.67
N GLU A 289 -10.49 -11.99 -10.51
CA GLU A 289 -9.92 -11.60 -9.22
C GLU A 289 -8.41 -11.90 -9.18
N LYS A 290 -8.00 -13.11 -9.59
CA LYS A 290 -6.58 -13.46 -9.66
C LYS A 290 -5.81 -12.66 -10.71
N ARG A 291 -6.43 -12.35 -11.85
CA ARG A 291 -5.86 -11.43 -12.85
C ARG A 291 -5.67 -10.03 -12.25
N ALA A 292 -6.61 -9.49 -11.49
CA ALA A 292 -6.46 -8.19 -10.86
C ALA A 292 -5.27 -8.17 -9.88
N VAL A 293 -5.04 -9.26 -9.12
CA VAL A 293 -3.82 -9.43 -8.32
C VAL A 293 -2.56 -9.42 -9.21
N ALA A 294 -2.57 -10.16 -10.32
CA ALA A 294 -1.45 -10.17 -11.27
C ALA A 294 -1.19 -8.79 -11.89
N THR A 295 -2.23 -8.04 -12.24
CA THR A 295 -2.12 -6.69 -12.81
C THR A 295 -1.55 -5.71 -11.80
N ILE A 296 -1.99 -5.74 -10.55
CA ILE A 296 -1.42 -4.88 -9.49
C ILE A 296 0.03 -5.28 -9.19
N HIS A 297 0.33 -6.58 -9.19
CA HIS A 297 1.69 -7.09 -9.05
C HIS A 297 2.59 -6.59 -10.18
N GLU A 298 2.16 -6.67 -11.43
CA GLU A 298 2.92 -6.15 -12.57
C GLU A 298 3.04 -4.62 -12.49
N LEU A 299 1.98 -3.90 -12.16
CA LEU A 299 1.98 -2.44 -11.98
C LEU A 299 3.03 -2.01 -10.95
N LEU A 300 3.05 -2.65 -9.78
CA LEU A 300 4.06 -2.42 -8.74
C LEU A 300 5.45 -2.79 -9.25
N SER A 301 5.58 -3.89 -9.98
CA SER A 301 6.84 -4.32 -10.58
C SER A 301 7.40 -3.34 -11.60
N LEU A 302 6.56 -2.53 -12.25
CA LEU A 302 7.00 -1.46 -13.15
C LEU A 302 7.48 -0.21 -12.40
N THR A 303 7.08 -0.01 -11.15
CA THR A 303 7.57 1.14 -10.37
C THR A 303 9.04 0.98 -9.99
N VAL A 304 9.76 2.11 -9.87
CA VAL A 304 11.20 2.14 -9.54
C VAL A 304 11.47 1.49 -8.19
N GLU A 305 10.61 1.77 -7.21
CA GLU A 305 10.77 1.36 -5.82
C GLU A 305 9.85 0.20 -5.45
N LYS A 306 9.11 -0.40 -6.40
CA LYS A 306 8.15 -1.50 -6.16
C LYS A 306 7.06 -1.14 -5.13
N LYS A 307 6.69 0.15 -5.12
CA LYS A 307 5.63 0.72 -4.29
C LYS A 307 4.89 1.84 -5.02
N ILE A 308 3.63 2.04 -4.67
CA ILE A 308 2.80 3.13 -5.19
C ILE A 308 1.69 3.46 -4.18
N THR A 309 1.16 4.68 -4.22
CA THR A 309 0.01 5.03 -3.37
C THR A 309 -1.31 4.55 -3.99
N MET A 310 -2.27 4.21 -3.13
CA MET A 310 -3.56 3.67 -3.53
C MET A 310 -4.33 4.64 -4.43
N GLU A 311 -4.23 5.94 -4.15
CA GLU A 311 -4.89 7.01 -4.91
C GLU A 311 -4.37 7.03 -6.36
N ARG A 312 -3.08 6.76 -6.55
CA ARG A 312 -2.48 6.67 -7.90
C ARG A 312 -2.93 5.40 -8.64
N ILE A 313 -3.07 4.27 -7.95
CA ILE A 313 -3.64 3.05 -8.54
C ILE A 313 -5.09 3.31 -8.99
N ALA A 314 -5.86 4.06 -8.21
CA ALA A 314 -7.27 4.34 -8.50
C ALA A 314 -7.46 5.05 -9.85
N HIS A 315 -6.50 5.87 -10.30
CA HIS A 315 -6.53 6.49 -11.64
C HIS A 315 -6.45 5.48 -12.79
N PHE A 316 -5.83 4.32 -12.57
CA PHE A 316 -5.73 3.24 -13.55
C PHE A 316 -6.85 2.21 -13.45
N ARG A 317 -7.75 2.34 -12.46
CA ARG A 317 -8.78 1.34 -12.14
C ARG A 317 -9.62 0.92 -13.34
N MET A 318 -10.19 1.89 -14.06
CA MET A 318 -11.06 1.60 -15.21
C MET A 318 -10.28 1.06 -16.40
N ALA A 319 -9.07 1.60 -16.64
CA ALA A 319 -8.24 1.19 -17.75
C ALA A 319 -7.74 -0.26 -17.65
N MET A 320 -7.66 -0.80 -16.43
CA MET A 320 -7.09 -2.13 -16.11
C MET A 320 -8.08 -3.11 -15.46
N ASN A 321 -9.39 -2.78 -15.44
CA ASN A 321 -10.44 -3.59 -14.79
C ASN A 321 -10.17 -3.95 -13.32
N LEU A 322 -9.64 -3.00 -12.55
CA LEU A 322 -9.35 -3.24 -11.13
C LEU A 322 -10.62 -3.11 -10.26
N PRO A 323 -10.72 -3.84 -9.13
CA PRO A 323 -11.89 -3.82 -8.28
C PRO A 323 -12.11 -2.45 -7.61
N ASN A 324 -13.38 -2.07 -7.40
CA ASN A 324 -13.75 -0.78 -6.78
C ASN A 324 -13.20 -0.63 -5.36
N LYS A 325 -13.25 -1.71 -4.56
CA LYS A 325 -12.79 -1.72 -3.17
C LYS A 325 -11.33 -2.15 -3.06
N LEU A 326 -10.41 -1.38 -3.67
CA LEU A 326 -8.97 -1.70 -3.75
C LEU A 326 -8.35 -2.00 -2.38
N LYS A 327 -8.64 -1.20 -1.35
CA LYS A 327 -8.10 -1.42 0.00
C LYS A 327 -8.50 -2.78 0.57
N GLY A 328 -9.79 -3.13 0.52
CA GLY A 328 -10.29 -4.41 0.99
C GLY A 328 -9.71 -5.57 0.19
N PHE A 329 -9.61 -5.40 -1.13
CA PHE A 329 -9.04 -6.39 -2.03
C PHE A 329 -7.55 -6.68 -1.74
N LEU A 330 -6.73 -5.64 -1.55
CA LEU A 330 -5.31 -5.83 -1.24
C LEU A 330 -5.08 -6.42 0.16
N LEU A 331 -5.97 -6.14 1.11
CA LEU A 331 -5.93 -6.75 2.45
C LEU A 331 -6.30 -8.24 2.45
N GLN A 332 -6.99 -8.74 1.42
CA GLN A 332 -7.21 -10.18 1.24
C GLN A 332 -5.92 -10.91 0.85
N HIS A 333 -4.99 -10.21 0.19
CA HIS A 333 -3.73 -10.74 -0.34
C HIS A 333 -2.51 -10.19 0.41
N GLN A 334 -2.57 -10.23 1.75
CA GLN A 334 -1.52 -9.72 2.64
C GLN A 334 -0.17 -10.45 2.51
N GLU A 335 -0.19 -11.63 1.91
CA GLU A 335 0.99 -12.44 1.64
C GLU A 335 1.80 -11.97 0.42
N ILE A 336 1.19 -11.19 -0.48
CA ILE A 336 1.84 -10.61 -1.66
C ILE A 336 2.07 -9.12 -1.43
N PHE A 337 1.04 -8.41 -0.93
CA PHE A 337 1.07 -6.97 -0.77
C PHE A 337 1.11 -6.56 0.71
N TYR A 338 1.80 -5.46 0.97
CA TYR A 338 1.68 -4.74 2.23
C TYR A 338 1.05 -3.37 2.00
N VAL A 339 0.04 -3.02 2.80
CA VAL A 339 -0.62 -1.71 2.75
C VAL A 339 -0.24 -0.93 4.00
N SER A 340 0.61 0.08 3.88
CA SER A 340 0.92 0.98 4.98
C SER A 340 -0.07 2.15 5.04
N THR A 341 -0.63 2.37 6.23
CA THR A 341 -1.44 3.55 6.54
C THR A 341 -0.61 4.65 7.18
N ARG A 342 0.71 4.48 7.34
CA ARG A 342 1.55 5.50 7.96
C ARG A 342 1.70 6.73 7.06
N GLY A 343 1.40 6.66 5.76
CA GLY A 343 1.53 7.80 4.84
C GLY A 343 0.71 9.03 5.27
N ASN A 344 1.39 10.19 5.39
CA ASN A 344 0.80 11.51 5.65
C ASN A 344 -0.36 11.53 6.66
N HIS A 345 -0.07 11.24 7.93
CA HIS A 345 -1.06 11.24 9.03
C HIS A 345 -2.27 10.32 8.78
N GLY A 346 -2.08 9.16 8.15
CA GLY A 346 -3.18 8.22 7.88
C GLY A 346 -3.91 8.44 6.56
N LYS A 347 -3.73 9.58 5.91
CA LYS A 347 -4.49 9.96 4.71
C LYS A 347 -4.06 9.22 3.46
N LEU A 348 -2.78 8.86 3.35
CA LEU A 348 -2.23 8.21 2.16
C LEU A 348 -1.94 6.75 2.47
N HIS A 349 -2.51 5.85 1.67
CA HIS A 349 -2.25 4.43 1.76
C HIS A 349 -1.21 4.02 0.73
N THR A 350 -0.05 3.52 1.17
CA THR A 350 1.03 3.09 0.27
C THR A 350 1.05 1.57 0.19
N VAL A 351 1.03 1.04 -1.04
CA VAL A 351 1.08 -0.39 -1.32
C VAL A 351 2.50 -0.77 -1.70
N PHE A 352 3.01 -1.81 -1.07
CA PHE A 352 4.33 -2.39 -1.29
C PHE A 352 4.20 -3.81 -1.80
N LEU A 353 5.12 -4.20 -2.67
CA LEU A 353 5.29 -5.59 -3.11
C LEU A 353 6.25 -6.33 -2.16
N ARG A 354 5.76 -7.31 -1.39
CA ARG A 354 6.58 -7.94 -0.33
C ARG A 354 7.79 -8.71 -0.86
N GLU A 355 7.64 -9.41 -1.98
CA GLU A 355 8.73 -10.18 -2.59
C GLU A 355 9.91 -9.30 -3.02
N ALA A 356 9.65 -8.02 -3.29
CA ALA A 356 10.67 -7.09 -3.76
C ALA A 356 11.54 -6.54 -2.64
N TYR A 357 11.19 -6.76 -1.37
CA TYR A 357 11.91 -6.20 -0.24
C TYR A 357 12.50 -7.29 0.67
N ARG A 358 13.73 -7.08 1.12
CA ARG A 358 14.41 -7.90 2.13
C ARG A 358 15.09 -6.99 3.14
N LYS A 359 14.76 -7.14 4.43
CA LYS A 359 15.27 -6.30 5.54
C LYS A 359 15.09 -4.78 5.31
N GLY A 360 14.00 -4.37 4.66
CA GLY A 360 13.72 -2.95 4.38
C GLY A 360 14.40 -2.38 3.13
N GLU A 361 15.14 -3.20 2.38
CA GLU A 361 15.83 -2.82 1.16
C GLU A 361 15.26 -3.52 -0.06
N LEU A 362 15.41 -2.91 -1.25
CA LEU A 362 14.98 -3.51 -2.50
C LEU A 362 15.93 -4.65 -2.91
N VAL A 363 15.37 -5.83 -3.23
CA VAL A 363 16.13 -7.03 -3.61
C VAL A 363 16.91 -6.82 -4.92
N GLU A 364 16.27 -6.19 -5.91
CA GLU A 364 16.88 -5.83 -7.19
C GLU A 364 16.94 -4.28 -7.29
N PRO A 365 18.01 -3.64 -6.79
CA PRO A 365 18.11 -2.18 -6.76
C PRO A 365 18.37 -1.59 -8.15
N ASN A 366 17.66 -0.49 -8.46
CA ASN A 366 17.89 0.32 -9.66
C ASN A 366 18.84 1.49 -9.35
N GLY A 367 19.57 1.99 -10.36
CA GLY A 367 20.43 3.18 -10.20
C GLY A 367 19.68 4.40 -9.65
N LEU A 368 18.45 4.63 -10.12
CA LEU A 368 17.59 5.69 -9.61
C LEU A 368 17.14 5.46 -8.16
N TYR A 369 16.83 4.21 -7.79
CA TYR A 369 16.52 3.86 -6.40
C TYR A 369 17.70 4.15 -5.47
N LEU A 370 18.92 3.77 -5.87
CA LEU A 370 20.13 4.04 -5.10
C LEU A 370 20.38 5.55 -4.95
N ALA A 371 20.17 6.34 -6.00
CA ALA A 371 20.31 7.81 -5.93
C ALA A 371 19.29 8.46 -4.98
N ARG A 372 18.04 7.99 -4.98
CA ARG A 372 17.00 8.44 -4.02
C ARG A 372 17.30 7.99 -2.60
N ARG A 373 17.83 6.78 -2.45
CA ARG A 373 18.22 6.23 -1.15
C ARG A 373 19.34 7.01 -0.47
N LYS A 374 20.30 7.52 -1.25
CA LYS A 374 21.34 8.43 -0.71
C LYS A 374 20.76 9.68 -0.05
N LEU A 375 19.63 10.20 -0.55
CA LEU A 375 18.94 11.30 0.12
C LEU A 375 18.38 10.85 1.48
N CYS A 376 17.73 9.68 1.53
CA CYS A 376 17.24 9.11 2.78
C CYS A 376 18.38 8.89 3.80
N GLU A 377 19.56 8.48 3.35
CA GLU A 377 20.76 8.33 4.20
C GLU A 377 21.24 9.67 4.75
N LEU A 378 21.24 10.74 3.95
CA LEU A 378 21.56 12.09 4.43
C LEU A 378 20.55 12.58 5.47
N VAL A 379 19.27 12.28 5.28
CA VAL A 379 18.19 12.60 6.24
C VAL A 379 18.36 11.81 7.55
N LEU A 380 18.73 10.52 7.47
CA LEU A 380 18.93 9.65 8.64
C LEU A 380 20.22 9.95 9.42
N SER A 381 21.28 10.37 8.74
CA SER A 381 22.58 10.67 9.36
C SER A 381 22.54 11.88 10.31
N SER A 382 21.40 12.54 10.39
CA SER A 382 21.31 13.93 10.79
C SER A 382 21.14 14.20 12.29
N SER A 383 20.79 13.20 13.11
CA SER A 383 20.53 13.44 14.54
C SER A 383 21.69 13.06 15.48
N ARG A 384 22.75 12.40 15.00
CA ARG A 384 23.76 11.77 15.89
C ARG A 384 25.22 12.14 15.66
N LYS A 385 25.57 12.84 14.57
CA LYS A 385 26.98 13.09 14.19
C LYS A 385 27.30 14.53 13.78
N ALA A 386 26.34 15.44 13.81
CA ALA A 386 26.60 16.83 13.54
C ALA A 386 27.07 17.53 14.83
N ASN A 387 28.39 17.66 15.00
CA ASN A 387 28.95 18.69 15.86
C ASN A 387 28.61 20.04 15.20
N VAL A 388 27.38 20.52 15.42
CA VAL A 388 27.04 21.92 15.16
C VAL A 388 27.61 22.71 16.33
N ASP A 389 28.37 23.77 16.03
CA ASP A 389 28.97 24.66 17.02
C ASP A 389 27.95 25.02 18.12
N ARG A 390 28.35 24.81 19.39
CA ARG A 390 27.54 25.03 20.60
C ARG A 390 26.93 26.44 20.70
N GLY A 391 27.34 27.39 19.86
CA GLY A 391 26.87 28.78 19.86
C GLY A 391 25.45 29.01 19.32
N LEU A 392 24.82 28.04 18.64
CA LEU A 392 23.48 28.22 18.03
C LEU A 392 22.34 27.49 18.75
N VAL A 393 22.63 26.76 19.85
CA VAL A 393 21.68 25.79 20.46
C VAL A 393 20.91 26.35 21.67
N HIS A 394 20.87 27.67 21.89
CA HIS A 394 20.22 28.24 23.09
C HIS A 394 18.68 28.40 23.00
N TYR A 395 18.00 27.71 22.08
CA TYR A 395 16.52 27.68 21.98
C TYR A 395 15.94 26.27 22.24
N ARG A 396 16.61 25.44 23.04
CA ARG A 396 16.12 24.10 23.39
C ARG A 396 15.21 24.17 24.62
N GLY A 397 13.91 24.39 24.39
CA GLY A 397 12.87 24.08 25.37
C GLY A 397 12.43 22.62 25.22
N ASP A 398 12.53 21.87 26.32
CA ASP A 398 12.11 20.47 26.48
C ASP A 398 10.70 20.20 25.95
N ARG A 399 10.54 19.13 25.14
CA ARG A 399 9.31 18.29 25.09
C ARG A 399 9.27 17.12 24.09
N GLU A 400 10.30 16.83 23.29
CA GLU A 400 10.17 15.80 22.22
C GLU A 400 11.33 14.78 22.13
N ASP A 401 12.19 14.67 23.14
CA ASP A 401 13.37 13.79 23.08
C ASP A 401 13.09 12.29 23.34
N ASP A 402 11.92 11.93 23.88
CA ASP A 402 11.64 10.57 24.36
C ASP A 402 11.36 9.53 23.26
N GLU A 403 11.08 9.93 22.01
CA GLU A 403 10.80 8.97 20.94
C GLU A 403 12.07 8.35 20.30
N MET A 404 13.24 8.97 20.49
CA MET A 404 14.48 8.55 19.80
C MET A 404 15.20 7.39 20.54
N GLU A 405 15.00 7.26 21.85
CA GLU A 405 15.73 6.28 22.68
C GLU A 405 15.28 4.84 22.42
N ARG A 406 14.00 4.65 22.06
CA ARG A 406 13.41 3.33 21.76
C ARG A 406 13.89 2.76 20.40
N PHE A 407 14.32 3.62 19.47
CA PHE A 407 14.68 3.22 18.10
C PHE A 407 16.05 2.52 17.97
N ARG A 408 16.90 2.57 19.00
CA ARG A 408 18.25 1.95 18.96
C ARG A 408 18.40 0.69 19.82
N ARG A 409 17.61 0.54 20.90
CA ARG A 409 17.69 -0.64 21.78
C ARG A 409 17.17 -1.91 21.09
N GLU A 410 16.16 -1.79 20.24
CA GLU A 410 15.51 -2.95 19.60
C GLU A 410 16.31 -3.57 18.43
N CYS A 411 17.47 -3.02 18.07
CA CYS A 411 18.32 -3.52 16.98
C CYS A 411 19.65 -4.14 17.44
N SER A 412 19.93 -4.17 18.75
CA SER A 412 21.26 -4.57 19.25
C SER A 412 21.27 -5.77 20.19
N GLU A 413 20.13 -6.39 20.52
CA GLU A 413 20.11 -7.57 21.39
C GLU A 413 19.37 -8.71 20.69
N ASP A 414 20.10 -9.40 19.82
CA ASP A 414 19.85 -10.81 19.48
C ASP A 414 21.20 -11.43 19.09
N GLY A 415 22.05 -11.57 20.10
CA GLY A 415 23.30 -12.31 20.06
C GLY A 415 23.19 -13.54 20.97
N PHE A 416 23.11 -14.71 20.34
CA PHE A 416 23.19 -16.03 20.94
C PHE A 416 24.37 -16.17 21.92
N GLU A 417 24.11 -16.62 23.15
CA GLU A 417 24.97 -17.58 23.86
C GLU A 417 24.08 -18.63 24.54
N GLY A 418 24.24 -19.88 24.12
CA GLY A 418 23.67 -21.03 24.80
C GLY A 418 24.73 -21.70 25.66
N GLY A 419 24.32 -22.26 26.81
CA GLY A 419 25.16 -23.20 27.55
C GLY A 419 24.84 -23.41 29.03
N LYS A 420 23.94 -24.36 29.29
CA LYS A 420 23.90 -25.33 30.41
C LYS A 420 23.35 -24.99 31.82
N GLU A 421 22.35 -25.83 32.15
CA GLU A 421 22.13 -26.65 33.36
C GLU A 421 21.76 -26.00 34.71
N GLY A 422 20.62 -26.43 35.28
CA GLY A 422 20.45 -26.55 36.74
C GLY A 422 19.09 -26.13 37.34
N LYS A 423 18.18 -27.11 37.48
CA LYS A 423 17.21 -27.36 38.58
C LYS A 423 16.49 -26.21 39.33
N ASP A 424 15.15 -26.32 39.26
CA ASP A 424 14.19 -26.52 40.37
C ASP A 424 13.77 -25.35 41.30
N GLY A 425 12.49 -25.35 41.67
CA GLY A 425 11.92 -24.58 42.78
C GLY A 425 10.98 -23.42 42.39
N GLY A 426 9.67 -23.66 42.53
CA GLY A 426 8.61 -22.70 42.22
C GLY A 426 8.38 -21.59 43.25
N ARG A 427 7.50 -20.65 42.86
CA ARG A 427 6.54 -19.94 43.71
C ARG A 427 5.58 -19.15 42.83
N GLU A 428 4.30 -19.41 43.04
CA GLU A 428 3.19 -18.53 42.67
C GLU A 428 3.28 -17.26 43.53
N ASP A 429 2.83 -16.13 43.00
CA ASP A 429 1.99 -15.18 43.74
C ASP A 429 1.41 -14.12 42.79
N ASP A 430 0.08 -14.04 42.84
CA ASP A 430 -0.79 -13.03 42.24
C ASP A 430 -0.43 -11.61 42.67
N LEU A 431 -0.58 -10.63 41.78
CA LEU A 431 -1.15 -9.32 42.14
C LEU A 431 -1.84 -8.66 40.93
N ASN A 432 -3.17 -8.60 41.02
CA ASN A 432 -4.01 -7.59 40.39
C ASN A 432 -3.54 -6.17 40.75
N LEU A 433 -3.76 -5.20 39.86
CA LEU A 433 -4.36 -3.91 40.21
C LEU A 433 -4.82 -3.18 38.93
N ASP A 434 -6.13 -3.02 38.83
CA ASP A 434 -6.83 -1.99 38.06
C ASP A 434 -6.24 -0.59 38.32
N LEU A 435 -6.24 0.29 37.31
CA LEU A 435 -6.93 1.57 37.46
C LEU A 435 -7.14 2.25 36.09
N SER A 436 -8.42 2.52 35.84
CA SER A 436 -9.02 3.27 34.75
C SER A 436 -8.71 4.77 34.82
N CYS A 437 -8.68 5.43 33.67
CA CYS A 437 -9.52 6.62 33.48
C CYS A 437 -9.83 6.86 32.00
N ASP A 438 -11.09 7.22 31.84
CA ASP A 438 -11.93 7.35 30.68
C ASP A 438 -11.97 8.82 30.25
N VAL A 439 -11.84 9.11 28.96
CA VAL A 439 -12.40 10.33 28.35
C VAL A 439 -12.92 9.95 26.98
N GLY A 440 -14.22 9.68 26.92
CA GLY A 440 -14.97 9.57 25.68
C GLY A 440 -15.02 10.89 24.91
N SER A 441 -15.01 10.77 23.58
CA SER A 441 -15.74 11.69 22.72
C SER A 441 -16.39 10.87 21.62
N ASP A 442 -17.70 10.71 21.79
CA ASP A 442 -18.67 10.18 20.87
C ASP A 442 -18.76 11.08 19.62
N PHE A 443 -18.65 10.51 18.42
CA PHE A 443 -19.20 11.10 17.21
C PHE A 443 -19.71 9.98 16.31
N THR A 444 -21.03 10.04 16.15
CA THR A 444 -21.92 9.24 15.32
C THR A 444 -21.52 9.23 13.86
N ASP A 445 -21.43 8.03 13.27
CA ASP A 445 -21.43 7.81 11.83
C ASP A 445 -22.86 8.10 11.31
N GLU A 446 -23.07 9.27 10.70
CA GLU A 446 -24.22 9.50 9.82
C GLU A 446 -23.84 9.10 8.39
N ASP A 447 -24.47 8.02 7.94
CA ASP A 447 -24.52 7.57 6.56
C ASP A 447 -25.21 8.64 5.68
N GLY A 448 -24.42 9.35 4.88
CA GLY A 448 -24.93 10.24 3.84
C GLY A 448 -25.21 9.47 2.56
N ASP A 449 -26.48 9.17 2.32
CA ASP A 449 -27.03 8.68 1.06
C ASP A 449 -26.70 9.62 -0.11
N VAL A 450 -26.11 9.05 -1.17
CA VAL A 450 -25.96 9.71 -2.48
C VAL A 450 -26.77 8.93 -3.50
N ASP A 451 -28.09 8.99 -3.35
CA ASP A 451 -29.07 8.69 -4.39
C ASP A 451 -29.67 10.01 -4.87
N GLY A 452 -28.99 10.65 -5.83
CA GLY A 452 -29.34 12.00 -6.27
C GLY A 452 -28.94 12.36 -7.70
N ILE A 453 -28.63 11.38 -8.57
CA ILE A 453 -28.33 11.64 -9.99
C ILE A 453 -29.01 10.60 -10.90
N GLU A 454 -30.30 10.32 -10.65
CA GLU A 454 -31.13 9.49 -11.57
C GLU A 454 -32.53 10.07 -11.82
N LYS A 455 -32.80 11.32 -11.42
CA LYS A 455 -34.10 11.99 -11.62
C LYS A 455 -34.11 13.17 -12.60
N LEU A 456 -33.01 13.44 -13.29
CA LEU A 456 -32.96 14.48 -14.33
C LEU A 456 -33.09 13.96 -15.77
N GLU A 457 -33.14 12.65 -15.99
CA GLU A 457 -33.24 12.06 -17.34
C GLU A 457 -34.66 11.54 -17.70
N LYS A 458 -35.65 11.69 -16.81
CA LYS A 458 -37.05 11.29 -17.07
C LYS A 458 -38.03 12.46 -17.27
N ALA A 459 -37.55 13.70 -17.30
CA ALA A 459 -38.38 14.89 -17.55
C ALA A 459 -38.29 15.42 -19.01
N GLN A 460 -37.58 14.73 -19.92
CA GLN A 460 -37.46 15.13 -21.33
C GLN A 460 -38.07 14.13 -22.33
N LEU A 461 -38.88 13.18 -21.85
CA LEU A 461 -39.59 12.21 -22.71
C LEU A 461 -41.12 12.24 -22.58
N ASN A 462 -41.68 13.21 -21.84
CA ASN A 462 -43.10 13.53 -21.86
C ASN A 462 -43.24 15.07 -21.85
N GLY A 463 -43.11 15.67 -23.02
CA GLY A 463 -43.34 17.08 -23.31
C GLY A 463 -43.64 17.22 -24.79
#